data_AF-A0A397XTG4-F1
#
_entry.id   AF-A0A397XTG4-F1
#
_cell.length_a   1.000
_cell.length_b   1.000
_cell.length_c   1.000
_cell.angle_alpha   90.00
_cell.angle_beta   90.00
_cell.angle_gamma   90.00
#
_symmetry.space_group_name_H-M   'P 1'
#
loop_
_entity.id
_entity.type
_entity.pdbx_description
1 polymer ?
#
loop_
_entity_poly.entity_id
_entity_poly.type
_entity_poly.pdbx_seq_one_letter_code
_entity_poly.pdbx_strand_id
1 'polypeptide(L)'
;MRNGEQEPSFVLAFNSDSPHLNSSKIWEFDEAHNRWLAVAELASPEDKGDPVYAVSWAPNIGRPYEVVAVATHKGIGIWQVGLAPDLDGRLPVKKAASLSGHQGEVWEMEWDMSGMTLATTGSDGMVRLWQSNLNGEWHEQAMLEPVPS
;
A
#
# COMPACT_ATOMS: atom_id res chain seq x y z
N MET A 1 -17.39 -2.33 29.63
CA MET A 1 -16.40 -1.24 29.56
C MET A 1 -15.05 -1.89 29.27
N ARG A 2 -14.63 -1.92 27.99
CA ARG A 2 -13.24 -2.21 27.61
C ARG A 2 -12.54 -0.85 27.60
N ASN A 3 -11.55 -0.65 28.47
CA ASN A 3 -10.63 0.47 28.36
C ASN A 3 -9.87 0.25 27.04
N GLY A 4 -10.34 0.92 25.98
CA GLY A 4 -9.79 0.78 24.64
C GLY A 4 -8.63 1.73 24.43
N GLU A 5 -7.54 1.54 25.18
CA GLU A 5 -6.25 1.98 24.65
C GLU A 5 -6.05 1.17 23.37
N GLN A 6 -6.19 1.83 22.22
CA GLN A 6 -5.80 1.25 20.94
C GLN A 6 -4.29 1.05 21.02
N GLU A 7 -3.88 -0.20 21.25
CA GLU A 7 -2.48 -0.58 21.19
C GLU A 7 -1.94 -0.30 19.78
N PRO A 8 -0.69 0.16 19.66
CA PRO A 8 -0.14 0.59 18.38
C PRO A 8 0.01 -0.60 17.43
N SER A 9 -0.81 -0.65 16.38
CA SER A 9 -0.52 -1.44 15.19
C SER A 9 0.53 -0.69 14.37
N PHE A 10 1.63 -1.36 14.07
CA PHE A 10 2.59 -0.90 13.07
C PHE A 10 2.40 -1.78 11.82
N VAL A 11 2.93 -1.37 10.67
CA VAL A 11 2.94 -2.19 9.46
C VAL A 11 4.36 -2.38 8.98
N LEU A 12 4.71 -3.63 8.67
CA LEU A 12 5.99 -3.98 8.05
C LEU A 12 5.72 -4.68 6.72
N ALA A 13 6.10 -4.05 5.62
CA ALA A 13 6.16 -4.71 4.32
C ALA A 13 7.63 -4.90 3.93
N PHE A 14 7.96 -6.09 3.42
CA PHE A 14 9.32 -6.45 3.02
C PHE A 14 9.31 -7.03 1.62
N ASN A 15 10.40 -6.83 0.89
CA ASN A 15 10.68 -7.48 -0.38
C ASN A 15 11.66 -8.65 -0.16
N SER A 16 11.63 -9.64 -1.05
CA SER A 16 12.55 -10.77 -1.07
C SER A 16 13.03 -11.04 -2.50
N ASP A 17 14.22 -11.61 -2.66
CA ASP A 17 14.74 -12.03 -3.97
C ASP A 17 14.25 -13.42 -4.38
N SER A 18 13.55 -14.13 -3.48
CA SER A 18 12.93 -15.42 -3.74
C SER A 18 11.45 -15.24 -4.12
N PRO A 19 11.05 -15.52 -5.38
CA PRO A 19 9.69 -15.21 -5.86
C PRO A 19 8.57 -15.83 -5.01
N HIS A 20 8.75 -17.05 -4.49
CA HIS A 20 7.75 -17.70 -3.64
C HIS A 20 7.57 -17.05 -2.25
N LEU A 21 8.45 -16.11 -1.88
CA LEU A 21 8.36 -15.32 -0.64
C LEU A 21 7.88 -13.89 -0.90
N ASN A 22 7.70 -13.50 -2.16
CA ASN A 22 7.40 -12.12 -2.51
C ASN A 22 5.91 -11.84 -2.31
N SER A 23 5.63 -11.07 -1.27
CA SER A 23 4.28 -10.70 -0.90
C SER A 23 4.31 -9.49 0.02
N SER A 24 3.57 -8.44 -0.35
CA SER A 24 3.32 -7.32 0.54
C SER A 24 2.34 -7.77 1.62
N LYS A 25 2.76 -7.74 2.89
CA LYS A 25 1.95 -8.20 4.03
C LYS A 25 1.84 -7.12 5.08
N ILE A 26 0.76 -7.17 5.85
CA ILE A 26 0.61 -6.38 7.07
C ILE A 26 0.78 -7.33 8.24
N TRP A 27 1.56 -6.88 9.22
CA TRP A 27 1.86 -7.61 10.43
C TRP A 27 1.48 -6.78 11.64
N GLU A 28 0.87 -7.39 12.63
CA GLU A 28 0.60 -6.78 13.94
C GLU A 28 1.40 -7.53 15.02
N PHE A 29 1.84 -6.81 16.05
CA PHE A 29 2.47 -7.46 17.21
C PHE A 29 1.39 -7.94 18.16
N ASP A 30 1.44 -9.23 18.45
CA ASP A 30 0.67 -9.86 19.51
C ASP A 30 1.50 -9.77 20.80
N GLU A 31 1.25 -8.72 21.60
CA GLU A 31 1.98 -8.49 22.87
C GLU A 31 1.78 -9.65 23.85
N ALA A 32 0.58 -10.23 23.89
CA ALA A 32 0.25 -11.32 24.81
C ALA A 32 1.14 -12.55 24.60
N HIS A 33 1.57 -12.80 23.36
CA HIS A 33 2.43 -13.93 23.00
C HIS A 33 3.83 -13.50 22.51
N ASN A 34 4.14 -12.19 22.56
CA ASN A 34 5.42 -11.60 22.15
C ASN A 34 5.84 -12.06 20.73
N ARG A 35 4.93 -12.00 19.76
CA ARG A 35 5.16 -12.49 18.38
C ARG A 35 4.51 -11.60 17.33
N TRP A 36 5.00 -11.70 16.11
CA TRP A 36 4.42 -11.00 14.96
C TRP A 36 3.43 -11.91 14.23
N LEU A 37 2.24 -11.39 13.96
CA LEU A 37 1.19 -12.09 13.21
C LEU A 37 0.98 -11.38 11.88
N ALA A 38 1.11 -12.10 10.77
CA ALA A 38 0.65 -11.59 9.50
C ALA A 38 -0.87 -11.52 9.57
N VAL A 39 -1.46 -10.33 9.48
CA VAL A 39 -2.90 -10.10 9.56
C VAL A 39 -3.51 -9.78 8.20
N ALA A 40 -2.72 -9.36 7.22
CA ALA A 40 -3.18 -9.14 5.85
C ALA A 40 -2.11 -9.44 4.80
N GLU A 41 -2.54 -9.69 3.56
CA GLU A 41 -1.70 -9.83 2.37
C GLU A 41 -2.27 -8.93 1.26
N LEU A 42 -1.47 -7.99 0.76
CA LEU A 42 -1.82 -6.97 -0.22
C LEU A 42 -1.39 -7.41 -1.62
N ALA A 43 -1.91 -8.56 -2.04
CA ALA A 43 -1.69 -9.12 -3.37
C ALA A 43 -2.95 -9.86 -3.82
N SER A 44 -3.34 -9.70 -5.08
CA SER A 44 -4.36 -10.58 -5.66
C SER A 44 -3.71 -11.94 -5.96
N PRO A 45 -4.50 -13.02 -6.11
CA PRO A 45 -3.95 -14.36 -6.35
C PRO A 45 -2.96 -14.43 -7.51
N GLU A 46 -3.20 -13.65 -8.57
CA GLU A 46 -2.35 -13.53 -9.76
C GLU A 46 -1.10 -12.65 -9.57
N ASP A 47 -1.05 -11.84 -8.51
CA ASP A 47 0.09 -10.98 -8.15
C ASP A 47 1.01 -11.65 -7.11
N LYS A 48 0.63 -12.83 -6.59
CA LYS A 48 1.43 -13.54 -5.59
C LYS A 48 2.75 -14.02 -6.18
N GLY A 49 3.83 -13.58 -5.54
CA GLY A 49 5.20 -13.90 -5.92
C GLY A 49 5.87 -12.86 -6.82
N ASP A 50 5.16 -11.79 -7.16
CA ASP A 50 5.73 -10.66 -7.87
C ASP A 50 6.66 -9.86 -6.96
N PRO A 51 7.84 -9.43 -7.44
CA PRO A 51 8.69 -8.50 -6.70
C PRO A 51 7.92 -7.25 -6.28
N VAL A 52 8.09 -6.86 -5.03
CA VAL A 52 7.51 -5.63 -4.47
C VAL A 52 8.63 -4.60 -4.35
N TYR A 53 8.56 -3.54 -5.14
CA TYR A 53 9.63 -2.55 -5.21
C TYR A 53 9.52 -1.47 -4.14
N ALA A 54 8.28 -1.08 -3.82
CA ALA A 54 7.99 -0.07 -2.82
C ALA A 54 6.60 -0.26 -2.23
N VAL A 55 6.44 0.22 -1.00
CA VAL A 55 5.16 0.25 -0.27
C VAL A 55 5.05 1.56 0.48
N SER A 56 3.86 2.14 0.54
CA SER A 56 3.66 3.41 1.25
C SER A 56 2.25 3.52 1.82
N TRP A 57 2.15 3.90 3.09
CA TRP A 57 0.89 4.06 3.82
C TRP A 57 0.36 5.49 3.67
N ALA A 58 -0.90 5.63 3.31
CA ALA A 58 -1.56 6.94 3.28
C ALA A 58 -1.91 7.40 4.70
N PRO A 59 -1.69 8.68 5.05
CA PRO A 59 -2.16 9.23 6.32
C PRO A 59 -3.68 9.08 6.47
N ASN A 60 -4.14 8.33 7.48
CA ASN A 60 -5.56 8.08 7.70
C ASN A 60 -6.22 9.17 8.54
N ILE A 61 -6.91 10.09 7.87
CA ILE A 61 -7.70 11.13 8.52
C ILE A 61 -9.18 10.80 8.33
N GLY A 62 -9.76 10.15 9.34
CA GLY A 62 -11.20 9.93 9.45
C GLY A 62 -11.79 8.88 8.50
N ARG A 63 -10.96 8.05 7.83
CA ARG A 63 -11.46 6.93 7.02
C ARG A 63 -11.67 5.70 7.90
N PRO A 64 -12.70 4.89 7.63
CA PRO A 64 -12.95 3.64 8.36
C PRO A 64 -12.06 2.48 7.88
N TYR A 65 -11.00 2.78 7.14
CA TYR A 65 -10.04 1.85 6.57
C TYR A 65 -8.71 2.57 6.31
N GLU A 66 -7.63 1.80 6.28
CA GLU A 66 -6.31 2.25 5.87
C GLU A 66 -6.16 2.17 4.35
N VAL A 67 -5.27 2.98 3.79
CA VAL A 67 -4.93 2.92 2.37
C VAL A 67 -3.43 2.70 2.21
N VAL A 68 -3.06 1.72 1.39
CA VAL A 68 -1.66 1.32 1.16
C VAL A 68 -1.40 1.24 -0.34
N ALA A 69 -0.37 1.93 -0.80
CA ALA A 69 0.17 1.76 -2.14
C ALA A 69 1.22 0.63 -2.15
N VAL A 70 1.16 -0.25 -3.14
CA VAL A 70 2.13 -1.33 -3.36
C VAL A 70 2.59 -1.28 -4.82
N ALA A 71 3.88 -1.01 -5.04
CA ALA A 71 4.49 -1.04 -6.35
C ALA A 71 5.04 -2.43 -6.67
N THR A 72 4.62 -3.00 -7.79
CA THR A 72 5.14 -4.26 -8.34
C THR A 72 5.55 -4.05 -9.79
N HIS A 73 6.04 -5.10 -10.45
CA HIS A 73 6.36 -5.05 -11.87
C HIS A 73 5.15 -4.78 -12.78
N LYS A 74 3.92 -4.94 -12.27
CA LYS A 74 2.67 -4.68 -13.02
C LYS A 74 2.15 -3.25 -12.86
N GLY A 75 2.82 -2.43 -12.06
CA GLY A 75 2.39 -1.07 -11.71
C GLY A 75 2.09 -0.95 -10.21
N ILE A 76 1.24 0.02 -9.87
CA ILE A 76 0.96 0.35 -8.46
C ILE A 76 -0.45 -0.08 -8.10
N GLY A 77 -0.59 -0.97 -7.12
CA GLY A 77 -1.88 -1.31 -6.51
C GLY A 77 -2.21 -0.38 -5.36
N ILE A 78 -3.43 0.19 -5.35
CA ILE A 78 -3.98 0.89 -4.19
C ILE A 78 -4.89 -0.07 -3.43
N TRP A 79 -4.58 -0.30 -2.16
CA TRP A 79 -5.25 -1.26 -1.31
C TRP A 79 -5.96 -0.57 -0.15
N GLN A 80 -7.22 -0.93 0.07
CA GLN A 80 -7.99 -0.59 1.26
C GLN A 80 -7.90 -1.75 2.26
N VAL A 81 -7.59 -1.44 3.51
CA VAL A 81 -7.48 -2.43 4.60
C VAL A 81 -8.44 -2.02 5.70
N GLY A 82 -9.44 -2.86 5.96
CA GLY A 82 -10.38 -2.60 7.05
C GLY A 82 -9.73 -2.75 8.41
N LEU A 83 -10.27 -2.03 9.40
CA LEU A 83 -9.72 -1.96 10.75
C LEU A 83 -10.25 -3.07 11.69
N ALA A 84 -11.28 -3.80 11.27
CA ALA A 84 -11.92 -4.84 12.06
C ALA A 84 -11.49 -6.22 11.53
N PRO A 85 -10.73 -7.01 12.31
CA PRO A 85 -10.37 -8.36 11.91
C PRO A 85 -11.57 -9.29 11.87
N ASP A 86 -11.51 -10.29 11.01
CA ASP A 86 -12.48 -11.39 10.95
C ASP A 86 -12.26 -12.41 12.08
N LEU A 87 -13.02 -13.52 12.03
CA LEU A 87 -12.95 -14.59 13.04
C LEU A 87 -11.58 -15.28 13.10
N ASP A 88 -10.79 -15.22 12.03
CA ASP A 88 -9.45 -15.80 11.95
C ASP A 88 -8.35 -14.78 12.26
N GLY A 89 -8.74 -13.57 12.70
CA GLY A 89 -7.80 -12.47 13.00
C GLY A 89 -7.23 -11.80 11.75
N ARG A 90 -7.86 -11.97 10.58
CA ARG A 90 -7.41 -11.36 9.33
C ARG A 90 -8.14 -10.05 9.07
N LEU A 91 -7.39 -9.03 8.66
CA LEU A 91 -8.00 -7.77 8.22
C LEU A 91 -8.57 -7.94 6.81
N PRO A 92 -9.79 -7.45 6.53
CA PRO A 92 -10.36 -7.49 5.20
C PRO A 92 -9.59 -6.54 4.28
N VAL A 93 -9.19 -7.04 3.11
CA VAL A 93 -8.44 -6.26 2.10
C VAL A 93 -9.21 -6.16 0.79
N LYS A 94 -9.08 -5.02 0.13
CA LYS A 94 -9.68 -4.78 -1.20
C LYS A 94 -8.72 -3.96 -2.06
N LYS A 95 -8.42 -4.42 -3.27
CA LYS A 95 -7.73 -3.61 -4.29
C LYS A 95 -8.72 -2.56 -4.82
N ALA A 96 -8.48 -1.28 -4.53
CA ALA A 96 -9.32 -0.17 -4.93
C ALA A 96 -8.98 0.38 -6.32
N ALA A 97 -7.69 0.34 -6.69
CA ALA A 97 -7.23 0.76 -8.01
C ALA A 97 -5.95 0.04 -8.42
N SER A 98 -5.67 0.05 -9.72
CA SER A 98 -4.37 -0.29 -10.30
C SER A 98 -3.92 0.91 -11.14
N LEU A 99 -2.81 1.53 -10.76
CA LEU A 99 -2.26 2.71 -11.43
C LEU A 99 -1.19 2.24 -12.40
N SER A 100 -1.47 2.42 -13.68
CA SER A 100 -0.59 2.09 -14.80
C SER A 100 -0.20 3.36 -15.53
N GLY A 101 1.10 3.56 -15.78
CA GLY A 101 1.59 4.73 -16.51
C GLY A 101 3.10 4.78 -16.55
N HIS A 102 3.75 4.44 -15.44
CA HIS A 102 5.21 4.32 -15.39
C HIS A 102 5.73 3.29 -16.41
N GLN A 103 6.81 3.62 -17.11
CA GLN A 103 7.50 2.75 -18.06
C GLN A 103 8.74 2.11 -17.41
N GLY A 104 8.51 1.40 -16.31
CA GLY A 104 9.55 0.80 -15.50
C GLY A 104 9.09 0.59 -14.06
N GLU A 105 9.99 0.08 -13.22
CA GLU A 105 9.72 -0.13 -11.81
C GLU A 105 9.57 1.20 -11.07
N VAL A 106 8.64 1.24 -10.12
CA VAL A 106 8.44 2.38 -9.21
C VAL A 106 9.17 2.08 -7.91
N TRP A 107 10.12 2.93 -7.55
CA TRP A 107 11.02 2.70 -6.42
C TRP A 107 10.66 3.55 -5.19
N GLU A 108 9.94 4.65 -5.38
CA GLU A 108 9.60 5.58 -4.32
C GLU A 108 8.17 6.13 -4.52
N MET A 109 7.46 6.24 -3.40
CA MET A 109 6.06 6.65 -3.35
C MET A 109 5.77 7.42 -2.06
N GLU A 110 5.21 8.61 -2.18
CA GLU A 110 4.90 9.47 -1.03
C GLU A 110 3.47 10.02 -1.13
N TRP A 111 2.76 9.96 -0.01
CA TRP A 111 1.38 10.45 0.11
C TRP A 111 1.36 11.89 0.58
N ASP A 112 0.38 12.66 0.11
CA ASP A 112 0.07 13.94 0.72
C ASP A 112 -0.57 13.77 2.12
N MET A 113 -0.63 14.84 2.89
CA MET A 113 -1.18 14.81 4.26
C MET A 113 -2.66 14.43 4.30
N SER A 114 -3.42 14.62 3.23
CA SER A 114 -4.82 14.18 3.18
C SER A 114 -4.97 12.68 2.90
N GLY A 115 -3.93 12.05 2.34
CA GLY A 115 -3.98 10.68 1.85
C GLY A 115 -4.85 10.51 0.60
N MET A 116 -5.07 11.59 -0.16
CA MET A 116 -5.85 11.58 -1.41
C MET A 116 -4.97 11.66 -2.65
N THR A 117 -3.74 12.15 -2.51
CA THR A 117 -2.77 12.28 -3.59
C THR A 117 -1.52 11.48 -3.29
N LEU A 118 -1.05 10.73 -4.28
CA LEU A 118 0.18 9.93 -4.24
C LEU A 118 1.15 10.46 -5.30
N ALA A 119 2.37 10.79 -4.90
CA ALA A 119 3.49 11.08 -5.78
C ALA A 119 4.34 9.83 -5.95
N THR A 120 4.77 9.53 -7.18
CA THR A 120 5.52 8.31 -7.50
C THR A 120 6.66 8.62 -8.46
N THR A 121 7.79 7.90 -8.30
CA THR A 121 8.93 7.98 -9.22
C THR A 121 9.54 6.59 -9.46
N GLY A 122 10.15 6.42 -10.63
CA GLY A 122 10.60 5.11 -11.10
C GLY A 122 11.71 5.16 -12.14
N SER A 123 12.04 3.99 -12.69
CA SER A 123 13.08 3.79 -13.70
C SER A 123 12.86 4.58 -15.00
N ASP A 124 11.64 5.04 -15.26
CA ASP A 124 11.31 5.84 -16.45
C ASP A 124 11.74 7.31 -16.34
N GLY A 125 12.28 7.71 -15.18
CA GLY A 125 12.73 9.07 -14.93
C GLY A 125 11.59 10.09 -14.82
N MET A 126 10.34 9.65 -14.73
CA MET A 126 9.18 10.52 -14.59
C MET A 126 8.75 10.63 -13.13
N VAL A 127 8.14 11.75 -12.77
CA VAL A 127 7.36 11.88 -11.54
C VAL A 127 5.89 11.93 -11.92
N ARG A 128 5.06 11.09 -11.31
CA ARG A 128 3.60 11.07 -11.55
C ARG A 128 2.85 11.41 -10.27
N LEU A 129 1.78 12.18 -10.42
CA LEU A 129 0.83 12.47 -9.36
C LEU A 129 -0.47 11.74 -9.65
N TRP A 130 -0.94 10.97 -8.68
CA TRP A 130 -2.19 10.22 -8.74
C TRP A 130 -3.14 10.78 -7.70
N GLN A 131 -4.40 10.98 -8.07
CA GLN A 131 -5.39 11.55 -7.15
C GLN A 131 -6.66 10.72 -7.15
N SER A 132 -7.19 10.48 -5.94
CA SER A 132 -8.52 9.92 -5.75
C SER A 132 -9.58 11.01 -5.75
N ASN A 133 -10.67 10.81 -6.48
CA ASN A 133 -11.85 11.66 -6.35
C ASN A 133 -12.73 11.23 -5.17
N LEU A 134 -13.77 12.01 -4.86
CA LEU A 134 -14.69 11.71 -3.75
C LEU A 134 -15.46 10.38 -3.91
N ASN A 135 -15.50 9.81 -5.12
CA ASN A 135 -16.11 8.51 -5.40
C ASN A 135 -15.13 7.34 -5.19
N GLY A 136 -13.87 7.63 -4.84
CA GLY A 136 -12.81 6.65 -4.68
C GLY A 136 -12.18 6.18 -5.99
N GLU A 137 -12.46 6.87 -7.10
CA GLU A 137 -11.83 6.57 -8.39
C GLU A 137 -10.49 7.29 -8.47
N TRP A 138 -9.50 6.60 -9.05
CA TRP A 138 -8.13 7.07 -9.14
C TRP A 138 -7.76 7.44 -10.56
N HIS A 139 -7.11 8.59 -10.71
CA HIS A 139 -6.63 9.07 -12.01
C HIS A 139 -5.24 9.67 -11.88
N GLU A 140 -4.49 9.65 -12.98
CA GLU A 140 -3.28 10.45 -13.11
C GLU A 140 -3.68 11.93 -13.21
N GLN A 141 -3.26 12.71 -12.22
CA GLN A 141 -3.50 14.15 -12.18
C GLN A 141 -2.44 14.91 -12.98
N ALA A 142 -1.19 14.46 -12.93
CA ALA A 142 -0.08 15.08 -13.64
C ALA A 142 1.08 14.10 -13.86
N MET A 143 1.85 14.37 -14.91
CA MET A 143 3.14 13.77 -15.19
C MET A 143 4.16 14.91 -15.33
N LEU A 144 5.27 14.80 -14.61
CA LEU A 144 6.35 15.76 -14.60
C LEU A 144 7.60 15.11 -15.20
N GLU A 145 8.13 15.75 -16.24
CA GLU A 145 9.40 15.36 -16.83
C GLU A 145 10.53 16.17 -16.20
N PRO A 146 11.74 15.58 -16.04
CA PRO A 146 12.92 16.32 -15.64
C PRO A 146 13.20 17.44 -16.64
N VAL A 147 13.55 18.63 -16.15
CA VAL A 147 14.02 19.71 -17.03
C VAL A 147 15.39 19.30 -17.59
N PRO A 148 15.58 19.28 -18.93
CA PRO A 148 16.89 19.03 -19.51
C PRO A 148 17.89 20.08 -19.00
N SER A 149 19.04 19.61 -18.54
CA SER A 149 20.17 20.45 -18.10
C SER A 149 20.82 21.22 -19.24
#